data_AF-A0A951QIZ2-F1
#
_entry.id   AF-A0A951QIZ2-F1
#
_cell.length_a   1.000
_cell.length_b   1.000
_cell.length_c   1.000
_cell.angle_alpha   90.00
_cell.angle_beta   90.00
_cell.angle_gamma   90.00
#
_symmetry.space_group_name_H-M   'P 1'
#
loop_
_entity.id
_entity.type
_entity.pdbx_description
1 polymer ?
#
loop_
_entity_poly.entity_id
_entity_poly.type
_entity_poly.pdbx_seq_one_letter_code
_entity_poly.pdbx_strand_id
1 'polypeptide(L)' 'MQERVFNHSQIQIHWYSLPISTHGDEVLRRTQIQDIQTGIVSDLTVGGLFYAIGHTPNTQLFQDQLELDKADY' A
#
# COMPACT_ATOMS: atom_id res chain seq x y z
N MET A 1 8.68 -8.93 13.90
CA MET A 1 7.59 -7.93 13.74
C MET A 1 6.37 -8.54 13.06
N GLN A 2 6.54 -9.28 11.96
CA GLN A 2 5.48 -10.00 11.24
C GLN A 2 4.60 -10.91 12.13
N GLU A 3 5.19 -11.75 12.98
CA GLU A 3 4.43 -12.64 13.88
C GLU A 3 3.46 -11.88 14.80
N ARG A 4 3.83 -10.66 15.24
CA ARG A 4 2.95 -9.81 16.05
C ARG A 4 1.72 -9.37 15.26
N VAL A 5 1.86 -9.12 13.96
CA VAL A 5 0.77 -8.73 13.07
C VAL A 5 -0.18 -9.91 12.86
N PHE A 6 0.38 -11.11 12.58
CA PHE A 6 -0.42 -12.33 12.38
C PHE A 6 -1.23 -12.73 13.61
N ASN A 7 -0.72 -12.45 14.81
CA ASN A 7 -1.37 -12.82 16.07
C ASN A 7 -2.28 -11.72 16.65
N HIS A 8 -2.50 -10.60 15.96
CA HIS A 8 -3.27 -9.47 16.50
C HIS A 8 -4.74 -9.52 16.06
N SER A 9 -5.67 -9.57 17.02
CA SER A 9 -7.11 -9.73 16.76
C SER A 9 -7.77 -8.59 15.99
N GLN A 10 -7.19 -7.38 16.04
CA GLN A 10 -7.71 -6.21 15.33
C GLN A 10 -7.07 -5.99 13.94
N ILE A 11 -6.21 -6.90 13.49
CA ILE A 11 -5.57 -6.80 12.17
C ILE A 11 -6.11 -7.91 11.27
N GLN A 12 -6.62 -7.51 10.11
CA GLN A 12 -6.98 -8.42 9.03
C GLN A 12 -6.02 -8.20 7.86
N ILE A 13 -5.42 -9.28 7.37
CA ILE A 13 -4.53 -9.23 6.21
C ILE A 13 -5.30 -9.67 4.98
N HIS A 14 -5.42 -8.76 4.02
CA HIS A 14 -5.97 -9.04 2.70
C HIS A 14 -4.83 -9.41 1.75
N TRP A 15 -4.55 -10.71 1.63
CA TRP A 15 -3.57 -11.22 0.68
C TRP A 15 -4.05 -11.05 -0.76
N TYR A 16 -3.11 -11.02 -1.71
CA TYR A 16 -3.38 -10.93 -3.15
C TYR A 16 -4.32 -9.77 -3.54
N SER A 17 -4.43 -8.75 -2.70
CA SER A 17 -5.40 -7.68 -2.86
C SER A 17 -4.70 -6.40 -3.30
N LEU A 18 -5.12 -5.85 -4.44
CA LEU A 18 -4.66 -4.58 -4.98
C LEU A 18 -5.73 -3.51 -4.74
N PRO A 19 -5.44 -2.42 -4.00
CA PRO A 19 -6.34 -1.27 -3.97
C PRO A 19 -6.39 -0.61 -5.35
N ILE A 20 -7.59 -0.50 -5.93
CA ILE A 20 -7.79 0.03 -7.30
C ILE A 20 -8.53 1.36 -7.34
N SER A 21 -9.32 1.70 -6.32
CA SER A 21 -9.99 3.00 -6.24
C SER A 21 -10.41 3.32 -4.80
N THR A 22 -10.50 4.61 -4.48
CA THR A 22 -10.95 5.12 -3.18
C THR A 22 -12.12 6.06 -3.40
N HIS A 23 -13.14 5.96 -2.54
CA HIS A 23 -14.34 6.78 -2.63
C HIS A 23 -14.67 7.40 -1.28
N GLY A 24 -15.10 8.65 -1.33
CA GLY A 24 -15.42 9.45 -0.16
C GLY A 24 -15.99 10.80 -0.56
N ASP A 25 -16.43 11.55 0.44
CA ASP A 25 -16.85 12.94 0.35
C ASP A 25 -15.70 13.84 0.81
N GLU A 26 -15.87 14.57 1.91
CA GLU A 26 -14.76 15.25 2.59
C GLU A 26 -13.80 14.26 3.27
N VAL A 27 -14.25 13.03 3.55
CA VAL A 27 -13.46 11.97 4.17
C VAL A 27 -13.58 10.66 3.40
N LEU A 28 -12.57 9.79 3.52
CA LEU A 28 -12.60 8.46 2.93
C LEU A 28 -13.75 7.63 3.55
N ARG A 29 -14.53 6.94 2.71
CA ARG A 29 -15.63 6.07 3.15
C ARG A 29 -15.43 4.63 2.74
N ARG A 30 -14.79 4.38 1.60
CA ARG A 30 -14.49 3.03 1.11
C ARG A 30 -13.32 2.99 0.14
N THR A 31 -12.68 1.83 0.06
CA THR A 31 -11.64 1.51 -0.93
C THR A 31 -12.06 0.23 -1.65
N GLN A 32 -11.97 0.21 -2.97
CA GLN A 32 -12.15 -1.01 -3.74
C GLN A 32 -10.82 -1.74 -3.83
N ILE A 33 -10.87 -3.03 -3.54
CA ILE A 33 -9.73 -3.94 -3.73
C ILE A 33 -10.07 -4.97 -4.79
N GLN A 34 -9.08 -5.30 -5.61
CA GLN A 34 -9.15 -6.39 -6.57
C GLN A 34 -8.27 -7.53 -6.09
N ASP A 35 -8.83 -8.73 -6.00
CA ASP A 35 -8.04 -9.94 -5.84
C ASP A 35 -7.31 -10.23 -7.16
N ILE A 36 -5.99 -10.26 -7.17
CA ILE A 36 -5.18 -10.41 -8.39
C ILE A 36 -5.13 -11.86 -8.91
N GLN A 37 -5.55 -12.83 -8.10
CA GLN A 37 -5.60 -14.24 -8.52
C GLN A 37 -6.91 -14.55 -9.26
N THR A 38 -8.01 -13.95 -8.80
CA THR A 38 -9.36 -14.22 -9.32
C THR A 38 -9.92 -13.08 -10.17
N GLY A 39 -9.37 -11.88 -10.04
CA GLY A 39 -9.87 -10.66 -10.67
C GLY A 39 -11.10 -10.05 -9.99
N ILE A 40 -11.62 -10.65 -8.91
CA ILE A 40 -12.83 -10.20 -8.23
C ILE A 40 -12.58 -8.87 -7.53
N VAL A 41 -13.49 -7.92 -7.72
CA VAL A 41 -13.48 -6.61 -7.05
C VAL A 41 -14.46 -6.60 -5.89
N SER A 42 -14.03 -6.06 -4.76
CA SER A 42 -14.86 -5.91 -3.56
C SER A 42 -14.62 -4.57 -2.87
N ASP A 43 -15.61 -4.12 -2.09
CA ASP A 43 -15.55 -2.88 -1.33
C ASP A 43 -15.07 -3.15 0.10
N LEU A 44 -14.09 -2.37 0.56
CA LEU A 44 -13.70 -2.25 1.97
C LEU A 44 -14.23 -0.93 2.53
N THR A 45 -15.15 -0.98 3.47
CA THR A 45 -15.63 0.20 4.20
C THR A 45 -14.58 0.64 5.22
N VAL A 46 -13.87 1.73 4.93
CA VAL A 46 -12.76 2.24 5.75
C VAL A 46 -12.78 3.76 5.79
N GLY A 47 -12.37 4.32 6.92
CA GLY A 47 -12.26 5.78 7.13
C GLY A 47 -10.89 6.37 6.84
N GLY A 48 -9.87 5.54 6.60
CA GLY A 48 -8.49 5.99 6.37
C GLY A 48 -7.68 4.99 5.57
N LEU A 49 -6.69 5.50 4.84
CA LEU A 49 -5.74 4.74 4.04
C LEU A 49 -4.34 5.29 4.29
N PHE A 50 -3.39 4.39 4.60
CA PHE A 50 -2.01 4.75 4.93
C PHE A 50 -1.07 3.98 3.99
N TYR A 51 -0.30 4.70 3.19
CA TYR A 51 0.71 4.09 2.32
C TYR A 51 1.98 3.77 3.10
N ALA A 52 2.37 2.49 3.07
CA ALA A 52 3.60 1.99 3.67
C ALA A 52 4.40 1.19 2.62
N ILE A 53 4.64 1.81 1.45
CA ILE A 53 5.25 1.17 0.26
C ILE A 53 6.67 1.67 -0.05
N GLY A 54 7.31 2.32 0.92
CA GLY A 54 8.66 2.89 0.77
C GLY A 54 8.64 4.39 0.47
N HIS A 55 9.78 4.91 0.05
CA HIS A 55 10.01 6.32 -0.27
C HIS A 55 10.77 6.43 -1.59
N THR A 56 10.62 7.57 -2.26
CA THR A 56 11.46 7.96 -3.40
C THR A 56 12.49 8.96 -2.90
N PRO A 57 13.80 8.62 -2.90
CA PRO A 57 14.85 9.56 -2.51
C PRO A 57 14.97 10.70 -3.52
N ASN A 58 15.37 11.89 -3.05
CA ASN A 58 15.59 13.06 -3.90
C ASN A 58 16.99 13.05 -4.57
N THR A 59 17.41 11.90 -5.09
CA THR A 59 18.76 11.65 -5.64
C THR A 59 18.80 11.64 -7.16
N GLN A 60 17.66 11.89 -7.83
CA GLN A 60 17.53 11.82 -9.29
C GLN A 60 18.58 12.64 -10.05
N LEU A 61 18.99 13.79 -9.51
CA LEU A 61 20.01 14.67 -10.10
C LEU A 61 21.42 14.06 -10.13
N PHE A 62 21.69 13.05 -9.30
CA PHE A 62 23.00 12.41 -9.13
C PHE A 62 23.07 11.03 -9.79
N GLN A 63 21.99 10.59 -10.43
CA GLN A 63 22.00 9.38 -11.25
C GLN A 63 23.14 9.48 -12.27
N ASP A 64 23.88 8.38 -12.41
CA ASP A 64 25.08 8.24 -13.25
C ASP A 64 26.28 9.14 -12.88
N GLN A 65 26.18 9.95 -11.82
CA GLN A 65 27.26 10.81 -11.32
C GLN A 65 27.86 10.32 -10.02
N LEU A 66 27.06 9.66 -9.17
CA LEU A 66 27.47 9.05 -7.92
C LEU A 66 27.00 7.59 -7.89
N GLU A 67 27.71 6.76 -7.14
CA GLU A 67 27.22 5.43 -6.80
C GLU A 67 26.05 5.59 -5.84
N LEU A 68 24.88 5.08 -6.24
CA LEU A 68 23.68 4.98 -5.41
C LEU A 68 23.43 3.51 -5.06
N ASP A 69 22.76 3.25 -3.95
CA ASP A 69 22.32 1.90 -3.61
C ASP A 69 21.12 1.43 -4.47
N LYS A 70 20.66 0.20 -4.25
CA LYS A 70 19.54 -0.38 -5.03
C LYS A 70 18.19 0.32 -4.82
N ALA A 71 18.07 1.12 -3.77
CA ALA A 71 16.90 1.91 -3.45
C ALA A 71 17.11 3.39 -3.81
N ASP A 72 18.13 3.70 -4.63
CA ASP A 72 18.50 5.03 -5.09
C ASP A 72 18.96 5.98 -3.97
N TYR A 73 19.45 5.47 -2.85
CA TYR A 73 20.04 6.29 -1.77
C TYR A 73 21.53 6.53 -1.93
#